data_AF-A0A8E7EQT7-F1
#
_entry.id   AF-A0A8E7EQT7-F1
#
_cell.length_a   1.000
_cell.length_b   1.000
_cell.length_c   1.000
_cell.angle_alpha   90.00
_cell.angle_beta   90.00
_cell.angle_gamma   90.00
#
_symmetry.space_group_name_H-M   'P 1'
#
loop_
_entity.id
_entity.type
_entity.pdbx_description
1 polymer ?
#
loop_
_entity_poly.entity_id
_entity_poly.type
_entity_poly.pdbx_seq_one_letter_code
_entity_poly.pdbx_strand_id
1 'polypeptide(L)'
;MLGICDSIKSIELFFRLKLMRLLRSCLMMLEHVLVLSAYLFSMGIYGLITSRNMVRALMCLELILNAVNINFVTFSDFFDNRQLRGDIFSIFVIAIAAAEAAIGPAIVSSIYRNRKSTRINQSNLLNK
;
A
#
# COMPACT_ATOMS: atom_id res chain seq x y z
N MET A 1 12.88 -54.58 -10.89
CA MET A 1 13.20 -53.52 -9.90
C MET A 1 13.41 -52.13 -10.52
N LEU A 2 13.91 -51.99 -11.76
CA LEU A 2 14.11 -50.67 -12.40
C LEU A 2 12.80 -49.89 -12.69
N GLY A 3 11.73 -50.55 -13.13
CA GLY A 3 10.48 -49.86 -13.55
C GLY A 3 9.69 -49.16 -12.44
N ILE A 4 9.90 -49.52 -11.16
CA ILE A 4 9.24 -48.86 -10.01
C ILE A 4 9.94 -47.53 -9.69
N CYS A 5 11.28 -47.45 -9.85
CA CYS A 5 12.04 -46.22 -9.65
C CYS A 5 11.71 -45.13 -10.69
N ASP A 6 11.47 -45.50 -11.95
CA ASP A 6 11.12 -44.53 -13.00
C ASP A 6 9.71 -43.92 -12.79
N SER A 7 8.76 -44.71 -12.28
CA SER A 7 7.42 -44.22 -11.95
C SER A 7 7.44 -43.27 -10.74
N ILE A 8 8.31 -43.51 -9.74
CA ILE A 8 8.52 -42.64 -8.58
C ILE A 8 9.18 -41.32 -9.00
N LYS A 9 10.20 -41.34 -9.88
CA LYS A 9 10.82 -40.13 -10.44
C LYS A 9 9.84 -39.28 -11.24
N SER A 10 8.95 -39.90 -12.01
CA SER A 10 7.93 -39.19 -12.79
C SER A 10 6.91 -38.46 -11.90
N ILE A 11 6.51 -39.08 -10.78
CA ILE A 11 5.66 -38.47 -9.75
C ILE A 11 6.37 -37.31 -9.03
N GLU A 12 7.65 -37.46 -8.68
CA GLU A 12 8.44 -36.38 -8.06
C GLU A 12 8.64 -35.20 -9.02
N LEU A 13 8.84 -35.48 -10.32
CA LEU A 13 8.95 -34.47 -11.38
C LEU A 13 7.62 -33.76 -11.64
N PHE A 14 6.49 -34.48 -11.59
CA PHE A 14 5.15 -33.89 -11.71
C PHE A 14 4.81 -33.01 -10.50
N PHE A 15 5.21 -33.41 -9.29
CA PHE A 15 5.08 -32.59 -8.08
C PHE A 15 5.99 -31.35 -8.17
N ARG A 16 7.24 -31.48 -8.64
CA ARG A 16 8.15 -30.34 -8.91
C ARG A 16 7.66 -29.42 -10.03
N LEU A 17 7.05 -29.95 -11.08
CA LEU A 17 6.47 -29.16 -12.19
C LEU A 17 5.21 -28.40 -11.74
N LYS A 18 4.37 -29.03 -10.90
CA LYS A 18 3.20 -28.37 -10.30
C LYS A 18 3.61 -27.34 -9.26
N LEU A 19 4.67 -27.60 -8.48
CA LEU A 19 5.30 -26.66 -7.57
C LEU A 19 5.94 -25.47 -8.32
N MET A 20 6.64 -25.70 -9.43
CA MET A 20 7.16 -24.61 -10.30
C MET A 20 6.05 -23.80 -10.97
N ARG A 21 4.93 -24.43 -11.35
CA ARG A 21 3.74 -23.72 -11.87
C ARG A 21 3.06 -22.88 -10.77
N LEU A 22 2.94 -23.41 -9.56
CA LEU A 22 2.43 -22.69 -8.38
C LEU A 22 3.33 -21.53 -7.97
N LEU A 23 4.65 -21.73 -7.94
CA LEU A 23 5.62 -20.64 -7.68
C LEU A 23 5.54 -19.55 -8.74
N ARG A 24 5.34 -19.90 -10.02
CA ARG A 24 5.18 -18.92 -11.10
C ARG A 24 3.85 -18.15 -11.00
N SER A 25 2.76 -18.77 -10.57
CA SER A 25 1.49 -18.09 -10.33
C SER A 25 1.54 -17.16 -9.12
N CYS A 26 2.22 -17.57 -8.04
CA CYS A 26 2.43 -16.72 -6.85
C CYS A 26 3.26 -15.48 -7.20
N LEU A 27 4.33 -15.65 -8.00
CA LEU A 27 5.17 -14.55 -8.46
C LEU A 27 4.39 -13.55 -9.34
N MET A 28 3.56 -14.03 -10.27
CA MET A 28 2.72 -13.15 -11.11
C MET A 28 1.74 -12.34 -10.26
N MET A 29 1.15 -12.94 -9.22
CA MET A 29 0.23 -12.25 -8.33
C MET A 29 0.93 -11.15 -7.51
N LEU A 30 2.15 -11.42 -7.03
CA LEU A 30 2.97 -10.46 -6.29
C LEU A 30 3.31 -9.22 -7.13
N GLU A 31 3.79 -9.43 -8.36
CA GLU A 31 4.13 -8.36 -9.31
C GLU A 31 2.93 -7.44 -9.56
N HIS A 32 1.73 -8.01 -9.74
CA HIS A 32 0.51 -7.22 -9.93
C HIS A 32 0.16 -6.35 -8.72
N VAL A 33 0.34 -6.86 -7.50
CA VAL A 33 0.06 -6.11 -6.27
C VAL A 33 1.10 -5.01 -6.05
N LEU A 34 2.38 -5.26 -6.35
CA LEU A 34 3.43 -4.23 -6.29
C LEU A 34 3.18 -3.12 -7.31
N VAL A 35 2.84 -3.47 -8.55
CA VAL A 35 2.50 -2.46 -9.57
C VAL A 35 1.27 -1.66 -9.17
N LEU A 36 0.24 -2.31 -8.62
CA LEU A 36 -0.98 -1.65 -8.13
C LEU A 36 -0.67 -0.67 -6.99
N SER A 37 0.13 -1.08 -6.00
CA SER A 37 0.52 -0.20 -4.89
C SER A 37 1.37 0.98 -5.35
N ALA A 38 2.32 0.77 -6.27
CA ALA A 38 3.12 1.85 -6.87
C ALA A 38 2.26 2.85 -7.67
N TYR A 39 1.24 2.34 -8.38
CA TYR A 39 0.29 3.16 -9.11
C TYR A 39 -0.57 4.01 -8.16
N LEU A 40 -1.13 3.40 -7.11
CA LEU A 40 -1.90 4.10 -6.07
C LEU A 40 -1.06 5.17 -5.37
N PHE A 41 0.19 4.86 -5.04
CA PHE A 41 1.13 5.81 -4.43
C PHE A 41 1.41 7.01 -5.33
N SER A 42 1.68 6.75 -6.61
CA SER A 42 1.94 7.80 -7.61
C SER A 42 0.71 8.68 -7.85
N MET A 43 -0.48 8.08 -7.93
CA MET A 43 -1.76 8.80 -7.99
C MET A 43 -2.02 9.65 -6.75
N GLY A 44 -1.70 9.12 -5.57
CA GLY A 44 -1.79 9.84 -4.30
C GLY A 44 -0.90 11.09 -4.28
N ILE A 45 0.37 10.95 -4.67
CA ILE A 45 1.32 12.08 -4.77
C ILE A 45 0.85 13.11 -5.80
N TYR A 46 0.44 12.65 -7.00
CA TYR A 46 -0.06 13.54 -8.04
C TYR A 46 -1.30 14.32 -7.58
N GLY A 47 -2.22 13.63 -6.89
CA GLY A 47 -3.41 14.24 -6.28
C GLY A 47 -3.07 15.25 -5.19
N LEU A 48 -2.06 14.97 -4.37
CA LEU A 48 -1.61 15.86 -3.30
C LEU A 48 -1.06 17.18 -3.87
N ILE A 49 -0.18 17.11 -4.87
CA ILE A 49 0.42 18.30 -5.52
C ILE A 49 -0.64 19.14 -6.25
N THR A 50 -1.62 18.48 -6.89
CA THR A 50 -2.68 19.16 -7.66
C THR A 50 -3.83 19.66 -6.77
N SER A 51 -3.85 19.29 -5.49
CA SER A 51 -4.94 19.63 -4.59
C SER A 51 -5.01 21.15 -4.35
N ARG A 52 -6.17 21.75 -4.65
CA ARG A 52 -6.46 23.18 -4.36
C ARG A 52 -7.25 23.37 -3.07
N ASN A 53 -7.82 22.28 -2.56
CA ASN A 53 -8.68 22.24 -1.38
C ASN A 53 -8.00 21.41 -0.30
N MET A 54 -7.99 21.92 0.92
CA MET A 54 -7.31 21.25 2.04
C MET A 54 -7.89 19.87 2.36
N VAL A 55 -9.22 19.69 2.24
CA VAL A 55 -9.88 18.38 2.40
C VAL A 55 -9.43 17.38 1.34
N ARG A 56 -9.26 17.85 0.09
CA ARG A 56 -8.78 16.98 -1.00
C ARG A 56 -7.33 16.54 -0.74
N ALA A 57 -6.49 17.43 -0.21
CA ALA A 57 -5.12 17.11 0.15
C ALA A 57 -5.06 15.98 1.20
N LEU A 58 -5.88 16.06 2.25
CA LEU A 58 -5.96 15.02 3.29
C LEU A 58 -6.43 13.67 2.72
N MET A 59 -7.43 13.68 1.83
CA MET A 59 -7.89 12.44 1.19
C MET A 59 -6.81 11.79 0.30
N CYS A 60 -5.95 12.59 -0.34
CA CYS A 60 -4.79 12.07 -1.07
C CYS A 60 -3.73 11.47 -0.13
N LEU A 61 -3.59 12.01 1.08
CA LEU A 61 -2.63 11.52 2.08
C LEU A 61 -3.04 10.13 2.61
N GLU A 62 -4.32 9.93 2.89
CA GLU A 62 -4.90 8.61 3.20
C GLU A 62 -4.64 7.59 2.08
N LEU A 63 -4.76 8.01 0.82
CA LEU A 63 -4.50 7.18 -0.36
C LEU A 63 -3.03 6.74 -0.42
N ILE A 64 -2.09 7.63 -0.08
CA ILE A 64 -0.66 7.33 0.00
C ILE A 64 -0.38 6.34 1.13
N LEU A 65 -0.93 6.57 2.34
CA LEU A 65 -0.76 5.68 3.49
C LEU A 65 -1.31 4.28 3.21
N ASN A 66 -2.45 4.18 2.53
CA ASN A 66 -3.02 2.90 2.13
C ASN A 66 -2.16 2.17 1.07
N ALA A 67 -1.54 2.90 0.13
CA ALA A 67 -0.63 2.30 -0.85
C ALA A 67 0.63 1.72 -0.18
N VAL A 68 1.20 2.45 0.79
CA VAL A 68 2.34 1.99 1.60
C VAL A 68 1.94 0.75 2.42
N ASN A 69 0.72 0.72 2.95
CA ASN A 69 0.22 -0.42 3.72
C ASN A 69 0.15 -1.71 2.89
N ILE A 70 -0.39 -1.63 1.67
CA ILE A 70 -0.43 -2.76 0.72
C ILE A 70 1.00 -3.24 0.41
N ASN A 71 1.93 -2.31 0.21
CA ASN A 71 3.31 -2.64 -0.09
C ASN A 71 3.98 -3.42 1.07
N PHE A 72 3.79 -2.98 2.32
CA PHE A 72 4.34 -3.68 3.49
C PHE A 72 3.75 -5.06 3.72
N VAL A 73 2.43 -5.24 3.58
CA VAL A 73 1.80 -6.56 3.70
C VAL A 73 2.30 -7.50 2.60
N THR A 74 2.47 -7.00 1.39
CA THR A 74 2.95 -7.80 0.25
C THR A 74 4.41 -8.23 0.43
N PHE A 75 5.26 -7.35 0.99
CA PHE A 75 6.63 -7.73 1.36
C PHE A 75 6.69 -8.70 2.55
N SER A 76 5.75 -8.64 3.49
CA SER A 76 5.62 -9.59 4.60
C SER A 76 5.38 -11.01 4.08
N ASP A 77 4.47 -11.16 3.10
CA ASP A 77 4.14 -12.45 2.48
C ASP A 77 5.30 -13.01 1.62
N PHE A 78 6.09 -12.13 0.99
CA PHE A 78 7.23 -12.54 0.17
C PHE A 78 8.47 -12.98 0.99
N PHE A 79 8.81 -12.23 2.05
CA PHE A 79 9.97 -12.50 2.90
C PHE A 79 9.61 -13.44 4.07
N ASP A 80 9.28 -14.69 3.74
CA ASP A 80 9.13 -15.85 4.66
C ASP A 80 8.29 -15.60 5.93
N ASN A 81 7.09 -16.20 5.99
CA ASN A 81 6.06 -16.08 7.03
C ASN A 81 6.53 -16.29 8.49
N ARG A 82 7.77 -16.71 8.72
CA ARG A 82 8.37 -16.79 10.06
C ARG A 82 8.66 -15.43 10.68
N GLN A 83 8.73 -14.36 9.89
CA GLN A 83 9.09 -13.04 10.39
C GLN A 83 7.99 -12.01 10.09
N LEU A 84 7.00 -11.94 10.98
CA LEU A 84 5.81 -11.05 10.98
C LEU A 84 6.13 -9.52 11.05
N ARG A 85 7.32 -9.09 10.61
CA ARG A 85 7.78 -7.70 10.73
C ARG A 85 6.96 -6.76 9.84
N GLY A 86 6.57 -7.20 8.63
CA GLY A 86 5.79 -6.38 7.69
C GLY A 86 4.36 -6.13 8.18
N ASP A 87 3.72 -7.17 8.73
CA ASP A 87 2.35 -7.07 9.27
C ASP A 87 2.28 -6.17 10.51
N ILE A 88 3.28 -6.23 11.40
CA ILE A 88 3.35 -5.34 12.56
C ILE A 88 3.47 -3.88 12.10
N PHE A 89 4.32 -3.60 11.11
CA PHE A 89 4.48 -2.25 10.55
C PHE A 89 3.19 -1.74 9.90
N SER A 90 2.46 -2.61 9.20
CA SER A 90 1.16 -2.31 8.60
C SER A 90 0.15 -1.78 9.64
N ILE A 91 0.07 -2.44 10.81
CA ILE A 91 -0.83 -2.03 11.89
C ILE A 91 -0.45 -0.64 12.45
N PHE A 92 0.85 -0.34 12.57
CA PHE A 92 1.31 0.99 12.97
C PHE A 92 0.92 2.07 11.95
N VAL A 93 1.03 1.78 10.65
CA VAL A 93 0.61 2.72 9.60
C VAL A 93 -0.90 2.99 9.67
N ILE A 94 -1.72 1.96 9.90
CA ILE A 94 -3.17 2.13 10.07
C ILE A 94 -3.47 2.98 11.32
N ALA A 95 -2.75 2.79 12.42
CA ALA A 95 -2.90 3.62 13.62
C ALA A 95 -2.55 5.10 13.37
N ILE A 96 -1.49 5.36 12.59
CA ILE A 96 -1.10 6.72 12.19
C ILE A 96 -2.17 7.34 11.27
N ALA A 97 -2.68 6.58 10.30
CA ALA A 97 -3.77 7.02 9.41
C ALA A 97 -5.03 7.37 10.22
N ALA A 98 -5.41 6.56 11.20
CA ALA A 98 -6.54 6.85 12.08
C ALA A 98 -6.32 8.15 12.90
N ALA A 99 -5.11 8.37 13.40
CA ALA A 99 -4.76 9.60 14.11
C ALA A 99 -4.81 10.83 13.20
N GLU A 100 -4.30 10.71 11.97
CA GLU A 100 -4.38 11.77 10.96
C GLU A 100 -5.83 12.08 10.59
N ALA A 101 -6.66 11.08 10.29
CA ALA A 101 -8.06 11.26 9.93
C ALA A 101 -8.87 11.95 11.03
N ALA A 102 -8.45 11.86 12.30
CA ALA A 102 -9.04 12.62 13.40
C ALA A 102 -8.54 14.08 13.45
N ILE A 103 -7.23 14.30 13.26
CA ILE A 103 -6.58 15.62 13.41
C ILE A 103 -6.78 16.50 12.17
N GLY A 104 -6.65 15.93 10.98
CA GLY A 104 -6.68 16.63 9.70
C GLY A 104 -7.97 17.44 9.51
N PRO A 105 -9.15 16.81 9.45
CA PRO A 105 -10.43 17.50 9.31
C PRO A 105 -10.71 18.49 10.45
N ALA A 106 -10.25 18.20 11.67
CA ALA A 106 -10.39 19.11 12.81
C ALA A 106 -9.64 20.44 12.57
N ILE A 107 -8.40 20.37 12.07
CA ILE A 107 -7.62 21.56 11.67
C ILE A 107 -8.32 22.29 10.52
N VAL A 108 -8.76 21.57 9.48
CA VAL A 108 -9.46 22.18 8.33
C VAL A 108 -10.72 22.91 8.79
N SER A 109 -11.50 22.32 9.69
CA SER A 109 -12.72 22.91 10.24
C SER A 109 -12.44 24.20 11.01
N SER A 110 -11.39 24.21 11.84
CA SER A 110 -10.97 25.40 12.58
C SER A 110 -10.54 26.55 11.64
N ILE A 111 -9.79 26.24 10.58
CA ILE A 111 -9.40 27.21 9.56
C ILE A 111 -10.62 27.71 8.78
N TYR A 112 -11.54 26.81 8.43
CA TYR A 112 -12.76 27.15 7.72
C TYR A 112 -13.64 28.12 8.51
N ARG A 113 -13.73 27.97 9.84
CA ARG A 113 -14.50 28.89 10.69
C ARG A 113 -13.92 30.31 10.71
N ASN A 114 -12.60 30.46 10.62
CA ASN A 114 -11.92 31.76 10.63
C ASN A 114 -11.84 32.43 9.24
N ARG A 115 -11.72 31.64 8.16
CA ARG A 115 -11.48 32.15 6.80
C ARG A 115 -12.68 32.01 5.85
N LYS A 116 -13.74 31.28 6.25
CA LYS A 116 -14.89 30.87 5.41
C LYS A 116 -14.50 30.22 4.06
N SER A 117 -13.25 29.78 3.91
CA SER A 117 -12.67 29.29 2.67
C SER A 117 -11.69 28.16 2.99
N THR A 118 -11.79 27.05 2.26
CA THR A 118 -10.90 25.87 2.36
C THR A 118 -9.80 25.84 1.28
N ARG A 119 -9.62 26.95 0.56
CA ARG A 119 -8.65 27.06 -0.55
C ARG A 119 -7.25 27.28 -0.01
N ILE A 120 -6.31 26.46 -0.47
CA ILE A 120 -4.92 26.45 0.00
C ILE A 120 -4.17 27.71 -0.46
N ASN A 121 -4.44 28.22 -1.67
CA ASN A 121 -3.76 29.41 -2.23
C ASN A 121 -4.00 30.73 -1.46
N GLN A 122 -4.98 30.78 -0.55
CA GLN A 122 -5.35 32.01 0.16
C GLN A 122 -4.59 32.20 1.48
N SER A 123 -3.69 31.27 1.85
CA SER A 123 -2.90 31.31 3.08
C SER A 123 -1.59 32.13 3.00
N ASN A 124 -1.29 32.76 1.86
CA ASN A 124 -0.11 33.63 1.64
C ASN A 124 -0.21 34.99 2.37
N LEU A 125 -0.57 34.97 3.65
CA LEU A 125 -0.68 36.16 4.51
C LEU A 125 0.60 36.44 5.32
N LEU A 126 1.67 35.68 5.08
CA LEU A 126 2.99 35.82 5.72
C LEU A 126 4.05 36.46 4.81
N ASN A 127 3.65 37.01 3.66
CA ASN A 127 4.53 37.81 2.81
C ASN A 127 4.16 39.29 2.95
N LYS A 128 4.64 39.91 4.04
CA LYS A 128 4.67 41.36 4.21
C LYS A 128 6.02 41.76 4.79
#